data_AF-A0A1B7N5F0-F1
#
_entry.id   AF-A0A1B7N5F0-F1
#
_cell.length_a   1.000
_cell.length_b   1.000
_cell.length_c   1.000
_cell.angle_alpha   90.00
_cell.angle_beta   90.00
_cell.angle_gamma   90.00
#
_symmetry.space_group_name_H-M   'P 1'
#
loop_
_entity.id
_entity.type
_entity.pdbx_description
1 polymer ?
#
loop_
_entity_poly.entity_id
_entity_poly.type
_entity_poly.pdbx_seq_one_letter_code
_entity_poly.pdbx_strand_id
1 'polypeptide(L)' 'MTSKKTPHSAEPVVARSLWQSYKALPARTRLYVSMAVCTVGAVGMFVSDYLEDKYPVTPPRTASTHDSRPVS' A
#
# COMPACT_ATOMS: atom_id res chain seq x y z
N MET A 1 -9.96 -20.20 45.70
CA MET A 1 -9.53 -18.95 45.03
C MET A 1 -10.25 -18.87 43.69
N THR A 2 -11.25 -17.99 43.58
CA THR A 2 -12.21 -17.95 42.47
C THR A 2 -11.67 -17.15 41.30
N SER A 3 -11.27 -17.81 40.21
CA SER A 3 -10.95 -17.16 38.94
C SER A 3 -12.25 -16.79 38.22
N LYS A 4 -12.70 -15.55 38.38
CA LYS A 4 -13.81 -14.99 37.60
C LYS A 4 -13.28 -14.64 36.20
N LYS A 5 -13.50 -15.53 35.23
CA LYS A 5 -13.36 -15.23 33.81
C LYS A 5 -14.64 -14.51 33.34
N THR A 6 -14.67 -13.20 33.54
CA THR A 6 -15.76 -12.30 33.13
C THR A 6 -15.74 -12.17 31.59
N PRO A 7 -16.91 -11.95 30.95
CA PRO A 7 -17.27 -12.55 29.68
C PRO A 7 -16.60 -11.86 28.49
N HIS A 8 -16.39 -12.65 27.44
CA HIS A 8 -16.09 -12.17 26.10
C HIS A 8 -17.34 -11.41 25.61
N SER A 9 -17.38 -10.10 25.86
CA SER A 9 -18.38 -9.22 25.24
C SER A 9 -18.10 -9.21 23.74
N ALA A 10 -18.86 -10.01 23.00
CA ALA A 10 -18.89 -10.05 21.55
C ALA A 10 -19.58 -8.78 21.02
N GLU A 11 -19.04 -7.60 21.35
CA GLU A 11 -19.27 -6.39 20.57
C GLU A 11 -18.64 -6.65 19.19
N PRO A 12 -19.36 -6.47 18.08
CA PRO A 12 -18.85 -6.83 16.78
C PRO A 12 -17.59 -5.98 16.53
N VAL A 13 -16.43 -6.64 16.51
CA VAL A 13 -15.11 -6.08 16.13
C VAL A 13 -15.19 -5.31 14.79
N VAL A 14 -16.26 -5.56 14.03
CA VAL A 14 -16.72 -4.93 12.80
C VAL A 14 -16.89 -3.40 12.88
N ALA A 15 -17.18 -2.80 14.04
CA ALA A 15 -17.46 -1.35 14.13
C ALA A 15 -16.23 -0.45 14.40
N ARG A 16 -14.99 -0.98 14.33
CA ARG A 16 -13.77 -0.16 14.48
C ARG A 16 -13.21 0.24 13.13
N SER A 17 -12.97 1.53 12.93
CA SER A 17 -12.25 1.99 11.74
C SER A 17 -10.84 1.41 11.70
N LEU A 18 -10.31 1.18 10.49
CA LEU A 18 -8.95 0.64 10.31
C LEU A 18 -7.90 1.45 11.09
N TRP A 19 -8.12 2.75 11.22
CA TRP A 19 -7.28 3.65 12.01
C TRP A 19 -7.36 3.39 13.53
N GLN A 20 -8.56 3.17 14.07
CA GLN A 20 -8.72 2.81 15.47
C GLN A 20 -8.13 1.44 15.77
N SER A 21 -8.28 0.48 14.85
CA SER A 21 -7.63 -0.83 14.93
C SER A 21 -6.12 -0.68 14.93
N TYR A 22 -5.54 0.11 14.02
CA TYR A 22 -4.09 0.34 13.98
C TYR A 22 -3.52 1.00 15.25
N LYS A 23 -4.26 1.92 15.88
CA LYS A 23 -3.86 2.52 17.15
C LYS A 23 -3.99 1.58 18.36
N ALA A 24 -4.94 0.63 18.30
CA ALA A 24 -5.11 -0.38 19.35
C ALA A 24 -4.03 -1.48 19.30
N LEU A 25 -3.26 -1.58 18.21
CA LEU A 25 -2.16 -2.54 18.08
C LEU A 25 -0.94 -2.15 18.97
N PRO A 26 -0.28 -3.14 19.61
CA PRO A 26 0.99 -2.94 20.30
C PRO A 26 2.09 -2.28 19.44
N ALA A 27 3.02 -1.56 20.06
CA ALA A 27 4.08 -0.84 19.34
C ALA A 27 4.91 -1.74 18.41
N ARG A 28 5.22 -2.99 18.82
CA ARG A 28 5.94 -3.95 17.98
C ARG A 28 5.14 -4.40 16.75
N THR A 29 3.84 -4.64 16.89
CA THR A 29 3.03 -5.09 15.74
C THR A 29 2.81 -3.95 14.75
N ARG A 30 2.67 -2.71 15.21
CA ARG A 30 2.68 -1.52 14.35
C ARG A 30 3.99 -1.38 13.57
N LEU A 31 5.14 -1.62 14.22
CA LEU A 31 6.45 -1.64 13.56
C LEU A 31 6.50 -2.70 12.46
N TYR A 32 6.08 -3.94 12.76
CA TYR A 32 6.05 -5.01 11.76
C TYR A 32 5.12 -4.71 10.59
N VAL A 33 3.95 -4.10 10.85
CA VAL A 33 3.03 -3.68 9.77
C VAL A 33 3.69 -2.63 8.88
N SER A 34 4.32 -1.60 9.46
CA SER A 34 5.04 -0.60 8.65
C SER A 34 6.19 -1.20 7.84
N MET A 35 6.93 -2.15 8.43
CA MET A 35 8.03 -2.82 7.76
C MET A 35 7.54 -3.74 6.64
N ALA A 36 6.41 -4.42 6.83
CA ALA A 36 5.75 -5.21 5.79
C ALA A 36 5.32 -4.34 4.60
N VAL A 37 4.68 -3.19 4.85
CA VAL A 37 4.29 -2.26 3.78
C VAL A 37 5.51 -1.73 3.05
N CYS A 38 6.57 -1.37 3.77
CA CYS A 38 7.81 -0.86 3.19
C CYS A 38 8.51 -1.91 2.30
N THR A 39 8.60 -3.15 2.78
CA THR A 39 9.21 -4.26 2.01
C THR A 39 8.41 -4.60 0.77
N VAL A 40 7.08 -4.63 0.84
CA VAL A 40 6.23 -4.82 -0.35
C VAL A 40 6.44 -3.69 -1.36
N GLY A 41 6.53 -2.44 -0.91
CA GLY A 41 6.81 -1.30 -1.79
C GLY A 41 8.18 -1.39 -2.46
N ALA A 42 9.23 -1.70 -1.71
CA ALA A 42 10.59 -1.86 -2.24
C ALA A 42 10.67 -2.99 -3.26
N VAL A 43 10.05 -4.13 -2.98
CA VAL A 43 9.98 -5.26 -3.92
C VAL A 43 9.17 -4.89 -5.15
N GLY A 44 8.02 -4.22 -4.99
CA GLY A 44 7.19 -3.78 -6.10
C GLY A 44 7.92 -2.83 -7.05
N MET A 45 8.71 -1.89 -6.50
CA MET A 45 9.56 -1.00 -7.29
C MET A 45 10.62 -1.79 -8.07
N PHE A 46 11.34 -2.69 -7.40
CA PHE A 46 12.36 -3.51 -8.04
C PHE A 46 11.80 -4.41 -9.16
N VAL A 47 10.60 -4.95 -8.94
CA VAL A 47 9.87 -5.73 -9.95
C VAL A 47 9.46 -4.84 -11.12
N SER A 48 9.05 -3.60 -10.89
CA SER A 48 8.72 -2.65 -11.96
C SER A 48 9.93 -2.40 -12.87
N ASP A 49 11.10 -2.11 -12.28
CA ASP A 49 12.34 -1.91 -13.02
C ASP A 49 12.72 -3.17 -13.83
N TYR A 50 12.53 -4.35 -13.24
CA TYR A 50 12.77 -5.62 -13.94
C TYR A 50 11.80 -5.87 -15.10
N LEU A 51 10.53 -5.49 -14.96
CA LEU A 51 9.57 -5.60 -16.06
C LEU A 51 9.89 -4.63 -17.19
N GLU A 52 10.34 -3.41 -16.89
CA GLU A 52 10.76 -2.43 -17.91
C GLU A 52 11.97 -2.93 -18.72
N ASP A 53 12.95 -3.56 -18.06
CA ASP A 53 14.11 -4.16 -18.74
C ASP A 53 13.71 -5.36 -19.63
N LYS A 54 12.76 -6.19 -19.16
CA LYS A 54 12.29 -7.38 -19.91
C LYS A 54 11.30 -7.07 -21.02
N TYR A 55 10.51 -6.03 -20.86
CA TYR A 55 9.49 -5.62 -21.82
C TYR A 55 9.75 -4.17 -22.25
N PRO A 56 10.73 -3.94 -23.14
CA PRO A 56 10.94 -2.63 -23.71
C PRO A 56 9.66 -2.22 -24.46
N VAL A 57 8.97 -1.21 -23.92
CA VAL A 57 7.80 -0.64 -24.56
C VAL A 57 8.29 0.05 -25.83
N THR A 58 7.96 -0.49 -27.00
CA THR A 58 8.05 0.27 -28.25
C THR A 58 7.22 1.53 -28.05
N PRO A 59 7.81 2.74 -28.08
CA PRO A 59 7.06 3.95 -27.83
C PRO A 59 5.90 4.00 -28.83
N PRO A 60 4.66 4.24 -28.39
CA PRO A 60 3.58 4.51 -29.33
C PRO A 60 4.03 5.67 -30.22
N ARG A 61 4.09 5.41 -31.52
CA ARG A 61 4.37 6.41 -32.55
C ARG A 61 3.16 7.37 -32.63
N THR A 62 3.02 8.27 -31.67
CA THR A 62 2.05 9.39 -31.69
C THR A 62 2.35 10.39 -30.57
N ALA A 63 3.58 10.91 -30.56
CA ALA A 63 3.84 12.28 -30.11
C ALA A 63 4.24 13.12 -31.32
N SER A 64 3.41 13.09 -32.37
CA SER A 64 3.50 14.04 -33.47
C SER A 64 2.28 14.94 -33.41
N THR A 65 2.56 16.25 -33.43
CA THR A 65 1.65 17.31 -33.88
C THR A 65 0.80 17.97 -32.79
N HIS A 66 1.46 18.77 -31.94
CA HIS A 66 0.91 20.08 -31.59
C HIS A 66 1.94 21.14 -32.01
N ASP A 67 2.15 21.21 -33.33
CA ASP A 67 2.80 22.34 -34.00
C ASP A 67 1.86 23.54 -33.86
N SER A 68 2.19 24.45 -32.95
CA SER A 68 1.48 25.70 -32.74
C SER A 68 2.46 26.85 -32.85
N ARG A 69 2.85 27.16 -34.09
CA ARG A 69 3.36 28.47 -34.48
C ARG A 69 2.89 28.81 -35.89
N PRO A 70 1.97 29.76 -36.09
CA PRO A 70 2.08 30.63 -37.24
C PRO A 70 3.12 31.72 -36.90
N VAL A 71 4.17 31.73 -37.70
CA VAL A 71 5.04 32.88 -37.89
C VAL A 71 4.26 33.91 -38.74
N SER A 72 4.47 35.20 -38.43
CA SER A 72 3.95 36.42 -39.10
C SER A 72 2.51 36.84 -38.84
#